data_AF-A0A2N7VDA2-F1
#
_entry.id   AF-A0A2N7VDA2-F1
#
_cell.length_a   1.000
_cell.length_b   1.000
_cell.length_c   1.000
_cell.angle_alpha   90.00
_cell.angle_beta   90.00
_cell.angle_gamma   90.00
#
_symmetry.space_group_name_H-M   'P 1'
#
loop_
_entity.id
_entity.type
_entity.pdbx_description
1 polymer ?
#
loop_
_entity_poly.entity_id
_entity_poly.type
_entity_poly.pdbx_seq_one_letter_code
_entity_poly.pdbx_strand_id
1 'polypeptide(L)'
;MLAAGRRATLNMISFGAAMLTPGELSLYTQRAENGDCEAAYALYEHYEQLGNEVLANKWLLLSVSDARDFAEGLPEGTPVSGREAFKLDELEVAAKLIEAESGDVSAAEALYLHYAYGTYDPVMSATWRSTAASLGSERAQCDLAVSLMDAQPPDLQQARLWATTAAKSGSARGMELVREIEDRLQRRNGG
;
A
#
# COMPACT_ATOMS: atom_id res chain seq x y z
N MET A 1 12.86 -54.85 -3.52
CA MET A 1 12.35 -53.58 -4.07
C MET A 1 12.30 -52.57 -2.93
N LEU A 2 13.35 -51.74 -2.86
CA LEU A 2 13.49 -50.64 -1.91
C LEU A 2 12.94 -49.35 -2.53
N ALA A 3 12.21 -48.57 -1.74
CA ALA A 3 12.21 -47.10 -1.72
C ALA A 3 11.36 -46.69 -0.50
N ALA A 4 11.85 -46.83 0.73
CA ALA A 4 12.70 -45.82 1.39
C ALA A 4 12.21 -44.39 1.10
N GLY A 5 10.99 -44.08 1.57
CA GLY A 5 10.51 -42.70 1.68
C GLY A 5 11.41 -41.94 2.65
N ARG A 6 12.39 -41.21 2.09
CA ARG A 6 13.22 -40.28 2.84
C ARG A 6 12.32 -39.19 3.41
N ARG A 7 12.01 -39.27 4.70
CA ARG A 7 11.74 -38.06 5.49
C ARG A 7 13.01 -37.22 5.43
N ALA A 8 13.02 -36.22 4.57
CA ALA A 8 14.04 -35.19 4.60
C ALA A 8 13.81 -34.34 5.85
N THR A 9 14.51 -34.70 6.91
CA THR A 9 14.82 -33.79 8.01
C THR A 9 15.79 -32.71 7.53
N LEU A 10 15.63 -31.51 8.09
CA LEU A 10 16.52 -30.33 8.00
C LEU A 10 16.42 -29.57 6.66
N ASN A 11 16.26 -28.24 6.66
CA ASN A 11 17.01 -27.30 7.49
C ASN A 11 16.21 -26.00 7.65
N MET A 12 15.80 -25.65 8.87
CA MET A 12 15.42 -24.27 9.18
C MET A 12 16.69 -23.42 9.10
N ILE A 13 17.08 -22.99 7.89
CA ILE A 13 17.99 -21.86 7.78
C ILE A 13 17.10 -20.63 7.79
N SER A 14 16.87 -20.13 9.00
CA SER A 14 16.52 -18.72 9.19
C SER A 14 17.68 -17.91 8.61
N PHE A 15 17.62 -17.56 7.32
CA PHE A 15 18.52 -16.59 6.72
C PHE A 15 18.09 -15.23 7.24
N GLY A 16 18.72 -14.80 8.32
CA GLY A 16 18.59 -13.45 8.80
C GLY A 16 19.08 -12.46 7.75
N ALA A 17 18.23 -11.50 7.39
CA ALA A 17 18.55 -10.09 7.15
C ALA A 17 19.72 -9.72 6.20
N ALA A 18 20.10 -10.57 5.24
CA ALA A 18 21.13 -10.24 4.24
C ALA A 18 20.54 -10.23 2.83
N MET A 19 20.74 -9.12 2.10
CA MET A 19 20.41 -9.04 0.68
C MET A 19 21.10 -10.16 -0.10
N LEU A 20 20.33 -10.85 -0.95
CA LEU A 20 20.83 -11.85 -1.88
C LEU A 20 21.92 -11.26 -2.78
N THR A 21 23.00 -12.01 -2.96
CA THR A 21 24.04 -11.70 -3.95
C THR A 21 23.51 -11.91 -5.38
N PRO A 22 24.15 -11.33 -6.43
CA PRO A 22 23.72 -11.52 -7.82
C PRO A 22 23.64 -12.99 -8.26
N GLY A 23 24.53 -13.85 -7.74
CA GLY A 23 24.51 -15.29 -8.02
C GLY A 23 23.33 -16.00 -7.36
N GLU A 24 22.99 -15.62 -6.12
CA GLU A 24 21.82 -16.15 -5.41
C GLU A 24 20.52 -15.66 -6.04
N LEU A 25 20.44 -14.40 -6.45
CA LEU A 25 19.28 -13.87 -7.17
C LEU A 25 18.93 -14.69 -8.40
N SER A 26 19.93 -15.04 -9.23
CA SER A 26 19.69 -15.85 -10.42
C SER A 26 19.25 -17.28 -10.08
N LEU A 27 19.85 -17.89 -9.06
CA LEU A 27 19.50 -19.25 -8.62
C LEU A 27 18.08 -19.30 -8.05
N TYR A 28 17.75 -18.35 -7.18
CA TYR A 28 16.45 -18.26 -6.53
C TYR A 28 15.35 -17.91 -7.54
N THR A 29 15.63 -17.02 -8.50
CA THR A 29 14.70 -16.71 -9.61
C THR A 29 14.36 -17.97 -10.39
N GLN A 30 15.38 -18.74 -10.79
CA GLN A 30 15.16 -20.00 -11.52
C GLN A 30 14.39 -21.03 -10.68
N ARG A 31 14.69 -21.16 -9.39
CA ARG A 31 13.97 -22.09 -8.50
C ARG A 31 12.51 -21.68 -8.33
N ALA A 32 12.26 -20.40 -8.06
CA ALA A 32 10.92 -19.84 -7.89
C ALA A 32 10.07 -19.97 -9.16
N GLU A 33 10.67 -19.74 -10.35
CA GLU A 33 10.01 -19.97 -11.64
C GLU A 33 9.67 -21.45 -11.89
N ASN A 34 10.38 -22.37 -11.25
CA ASN A 34 10.09 -23.81 -11.27
C ASN A 34 9.14 -24.26 -10.14
N GLY A 35 8.52 -23.32 -9.42
CA GLY A 35 7.52 -23.60 -8.38
C GLY A 35 8.07 -23.77 -6.96
N ASP A 36 9.34 -23.43 -6.72
CA ASP A 36 9.94 -23.46 -5.39
C ASP A 36 9.47 -22.26 -4.54
N CYS A 37 8.54 -22.55 -3.63
CA CYS A 37 7.90 -21.53 -2.80
C CYS A 37 8.87 -20.84 -1.82
N GLU A 38 9.87 -21.58 -1.31
CA GLU A 38 10.89 -21.00 -0.42
C GLU A 38 11.78 -20.01 -1.17
N ALA A 39 12.15 -20.37 -2.42
CA ALA A 39 12.93 -19.48 -3.27
C ALA A 39 12.14 -18.21 -3.63
N ALA A 40 10.84 -18.34 -3.86
CA ALA A 40 9.95 -17.21 -4.12
C ALA A 40 9.81 -16.29 -2.89
N TYR A 41 9.72 -16.84 -1.67
CA TYR A 41 9.62 -16.03 -0.45
C TYR A 41 10.90 -15.21 -0.19
N ALA A 42 12.07 -15.82 -0.37
CA ALA A 42 13.34 -15.12 -0.21
C ALA A 42 13.54 -13.99 -1.24
N LEU A 43 12.99 -14.13 -2.46
CA LEU A 43 12.97 -13.05 -3.45
C LEU A 43 12.01 -11.93 -3.04
N TYR A 44 10.87 -12.26 -2.45
CA TYR A 44 9.95 -11.26 -1.88
C TYR A 44 10.66 -10.40 -0.83
N GLU A 45 11.28 -11.01 0.20
CA GLU A 45 11.97 -10.27 1.26
C GLU A 45 13.10 -9.39 0.70
N HIS A 46 13.83 -9.90 -0.30
CA HIS A 46 14.87 -9.13 -0.98
C HIS A 46 14.33 -7.88 -1.67
N TYR A 47 13.25 -8.02 -2.46
CA TYR A 47 12.67 -6.88 -3.18
C TYR A 47 11.87 -5.95 -2.28
N GLU A 48 11.35 -6.43 -1.17
CA GLU A 48 10.73 -5.61 -0.12
C GLU A 48 11.75 -4.69 0.55
N GLN A 49 12.93 -5.21 0.92
CA GLN A 49 14.02 -4.40 1.49
C GLN A 49 14.56 -3.34 0.52
N LEU A 50 14.47 -3.58 -0.78
CA LEU A 50 14.83 -2.63 -1.83
C LEU A 50 13.71 -1.62 -2.16
N GLY A 51 12.52 -1.75 -1.55
CA GLY A 51 11.35 -0.94 -1.88
C GLY A 51 10.79 -1.20 -3.29
N ASN A 52 11.15 -2.32 -3.91
CA ASN A 52 10.65 -2.71 -5.24
C ASN A 52 9.37 -3.54 -5.10
N GLU A 53 8.27 -2.83 -4.81
CA GLU A 53 6.98 -3.44 -4.54
C GLU A 53 6.44 -4.32 -5.68
N VAL A 54 6.78 -4.01 -6.94
CA VAL A 54 6.31 -4.78 -8.09
C VAL A 54 6.92 -6.18 -8.09
N LEU A 55 8.23 -6.29 -7.89
CA LEU A 55 8.91 -7.59 -7.83
C LEU A 55 8.61 -8.30 -6.51
N ALA A 56 8.54 -7.58 -5.39
CA ALA A 56 8.16 -8.15 -4.10
C ALA A 56 6.80 -8.87 -4.18
N ASN A 57 5.79 -8.21 -4.76
CA ASN A 57 4.46 -8.79 -4.92
C ASN A 57 4.43 -9.98 -5.90
N LYS A 58 5.19 -9.93 -7.01
CA LYS A 58 5.32 -11.07 -7.93
C LYS A 58 5.78 -12.32 -7.19
N TRP A 59 6.83 -12.18 -6.39
CA TRP A 59 7.46 -13.32 -5.73
C TRP A 59 6.70 -13.77 -4.48
N LEU A 60 5.99 -12.86 -3.81
CA LEU A 60 5.04 -13.22 -2.75
C LEU A 60 3.90 -14.09 -3.28
N LEU A 61 3.36 -13.77 -4.46
CA LEU A 61 2.27 -14.57 -5.07
C LEU A 61 2.74 -15.98 -5.45
N LEU A 62 3.98 -16.13 -5.91
CA LEU A 62 4.57 -17.43 -6.24
C LEU A 62 5.00 -18.24 -5.01
N SER A 63 5.28 -17.58 -3.88
CA SER A 63 5.65 -18.28 -2.63
C SER A 63 4.47 -18.94 -1.92
N VAL A 64 3.26 -18.47 -2.22
CA VAL A 64 2.01 -19.01 -1.67
C VAL A 64 1.25 -19.89 -2.67
N SER A 65 1.81 -20.11 -3.87
CA SER A 65 1.11 -20.79 -4.97
C SER A 65 1.09 -22.33 -4.92
N ASP A 66 1.25 -22.94 -3.74
CA ASP A 66 0.58 -24.21 -3.45
C ASP A 66 -0.87 -23.91 -3.02
N ALA A 67 -1.61 -23.36 -4.00
CA ALA A 67 -2.91 -22.73 -3.88
C ALA A 67 -4.08 -23.74 -3.77
N ARG A 68 -3.91 -24.85 -3.03
CA ARG A 68 -5.02 -25.80 -2.80
C ARG A 68 -5.53 -25.83 -1.37
N ASP A 69 -4.68 -25.61 -0.37
CA ASP A 69 -5.08 -25.82 1.03
C ASP A 69 -5.40 -24.51 1.80
N PHE A 70 -5.02 -23.32 1.30
CA PHE A 70 -5.28 -22.06 2.00
C PHE A 70 -6.65 -21.44 1.66
N ALA A 71 -7.24 -21.81 0.52
CA ALA A 71 -8.50 -21.22 0.05
C ALA A 71 -9.76 -21.86 0.68
N GLU A 72 -9.68 -23.06 1.25
CA GLU A 72 -10.86 -23.76 1.81
C GLU A 72 -11.30 -23.25 3.20
N GLY A 73 -10.53 -22.35 3.84
CA GLY A 73 -10.81 -21.87 5.20
C GLY A 73 -11.15 -20.39 5.34
N LEU A 74 -10.98 -19.60 4.28
CA LEU A 74 -11.21 -18.15 4.35
C LEU A 74 -12.64 -17.84 3.87
N PRO A 75 -13.38 -16.96 4.57
CA PRO A 75 -14.66 -16.49 4.06
C PRO A 75 -14.45 -15.85 2.68
N GLU A 76 -15.33 -16.14 1.73
CA GLU A 76 -15.34 -15.47 0.42
C GLU A 76 -15.26 -13.95 0.63
N GLY A 77 -14.23 -13.33 0.04
CA GLY A 77 -13.99 -11.89 0.15
C GLY A 77 -12.85 -11.46 1.07
N THR A 78 -12.05 -12.38 1.64
CA THR A 78 -10.77 -11.97 2.27
C THR A 78 -9.78 -11.51 1.21
N PRO A 79 -9.37 -10.22 1.21
CA PRO A 79 -8.42 -9.72 0.22
C PRO A 79 -7.06 -10.42 0.41
N VAL A 80 -6.55 -11.07 -0.65
CA VAL A 80 -5.26 -11.77 -0.62
C VAL A 80 -4.09 -10.77 -0.74
N SER A 81 -4.40 -9.52 -1.12
CA SER A 81 -3.51 -8.37 -1.11
C SER A 81 -4.22 -7.15 -0.54
N GLY A 82 -3.50 -6.29 0.19
CA GLY A 82 -4.04 -5.01 0.68
C GLY A 82 -4.61 -4.11 -0.43
N ARG A 83 -4.26 -4.35 -1.70
CA ARG A 83 -4.83 -3.66 -2.87
C ARG A 83 -6.24 -4.12 -3.24
N GLU A 84 -6.54 -5.41 -3.11
CA GLU A 84 -7.87 -5.95 -3.41
C GLU A 84 -8.93 -5.38 -2.46
N ALA A 85 -8.55 -5.10 -1.21
CA ALA A 85 -9.43 -4.50 -0.22
C ALA A 85 -9.99 -3.12 -0.62
N PHE A 86 -9.29 -2.41 -1.50
CA PHE A 86 -9.70 -1.09 -1.99
C PHE A 86 -10.24 -1.14 -3.42
N LYS A 87 -10.14 -2.28 -4.10
CA LYS A 87 -10.68 -2.43 -5.44
C LYS A 87 -12.20 -2.58 -5.32
N LEU A 88 -12.90 -1.77 -6.11
CA LEU A 88 -14.34 -1.77 -6.22
C LEU A 88 -14.67 -2.26 -7.62
N ASP A 89 -15.73 -3.03 -7.74
CA ASP A 89 -16.25 -3.42 -9.05
C ASP A 89 -16.94 -2.23 -9.73
N GLU A 90 -17.10 -2.29 -11.06
CA GLU A 90 -17.64 -1.17 -11.85
C GLU A 90 -19.00 -0.67 -11.33
N LEU A 91 -19.85 -1.60 -10.86
CA LEU A 91 -21.18 -1.30 -10.34
C LEU A 91 -21.12 -0.60 -8.98
N GLU A 92 -20.15 -0.97 -8.14
CA GLU A 92 -19.88 -0.32 -6.86
C GLU A 92 -19.28 1.07 -7.05
N VAL A 93 -18.35 1.22 -8.00
CA VAL A 93 -17.82 2.54 -8.39
C VAL A 93 -18.96 3.45 -8.85
N ALA A 94 -19.84 2.96 -9.73
CA ALA A 94 -20.98 3.75 -10.20
C ALA A 94 -21.91 4.20 -9.06
N ALA A 95 -22.19 3.32 -8.10
CA ALA A 95 -22.98 3.68 -6.92
C ALA A 95 -22.28 4.74 -6.06
N LYS A 96 -20.98 4.55 -5.79
CA LYS A 96 -20.17 5.48 -4.99
C LYS A 96 -20.03 6.84 -5.65
N LEU A 97 -19.97 6.91 -6.97
CA LEU A 97 -19.96 8.18 -7.71
C LEU A 97 -21.21 9.00 -7.41
N ILE A 98 -22.39 8.40 -7.50
CA ILE A 98 -23.67 9.07 -7.22
C ILE A 98 -23.74 9.53 -5.76
N GLU A 99 -23.35 8.66 -4.82
CA GLU A 99 -23.32 8.98 -3.39
C GLU A 99 -22.36 10.13 -3.09
N ALA A 100 -21.14 10.08 -3.65
CA ALA A 100 -20.13 11.10 -3.44
C ALA A 100 -20.53 12.44 -4.08
N GLU A 101 -21.17 12.43 -5.24
CA GLU A 101 -21.75 13.63 -5.87
C GLU A 101 -22.89 14.24 -5.04
N SER A 102 -23.62 13.41 -4.28
CA SER A 102 -24.62 13.89 -3.32
C SER A 102 -24.03 14.44 -2.02
N GLY A 103 -22.71 14.35 -1.85
CA GLY A 103 -21.97 14.86 -0.69
C GLY A 103 -21.63 13.81 0.38
N ASP A 104 -21.75 12.52 0.07
CA ASP A 104 -21.36 11.47 1.01
C ASP A 104 -19.83 11.37 1.15
N VAL A 105 -19.35 11.64 2.37
CA VAL A 105 -17.91 11.64 2.70
C VAL A 105 -17.29 10.26 2.54
N SER A 106 -18.00 9.21 2.95
CA SER A 106 -17.50 7.84 2.93
C SER A 106 -17.39 7.31 1.51
N ALA A 107 -18.34 7.69 0.64
CA ALA A 107 -18.31 7.37 -0.78
C ALA A 107 -17.15 8.07 -1.50
N ALA A 108 -16.94 9.36 -1.22
CA ALA A 108 -15.79 10.10 -1.76
C ALA A 108 -14.46 9.50 -1.29
N GLU A 109 -14.35 9.09 -0.02
CA GLU A 109 -13.17 8.42 0.50
C GLU A 109 -12.97 7.04 -0.13
N ALA A 110 -14.03 6.25 -0.33
CA ALA A 110 -13.94 4.95 -0.99
C ALA A 110 -13.43 5.08 -2.43
N LEU A 111 -13.94 6.06 -3.20
CA LEU A 111 -13.45 6.34 -4.55
C LEU A 111 -11.99 6.79 -4.52
N TYR A 112 -11.61 7.66 -3.57
CA TYR A 112 -10.23 8.06 -3.38
C TYR A 112 -9.32 6.85 -3.17
N LEU A 113 -9.65 5.96 -2.22
CA LEU A 113 -8.86 4.77 -1.92
C LEU A 113 -8.83 3.79 -3.09
N HIS A 114 -9.94 3.63 -3.79
CA HIS A 114 -10.04 2.83 -5.00
C HIS A 114 -9.05 3.29 -6.07
N TYR A 115 -9.06 4.57 -6.41
CA TYR A 115 -8.15 5.11 -7.41
C TYR A 115 -6.70 5.19 -6.92
N ALA A 116 -6.47 5.41 -5.62
CA ALA A 116 -5.13 5.50 -5.06
C ALA A 116 -4.42 4.15 -4.97
N TYR A 117 -5.12 3.11 -4.54
CA TYR A 117 -4.53 1.82 -4.18
C TYR A 117 -5.05 0.63 -5.00
N GLY A 118 -6.32 0.67 -5.43
CA GLY A 118 -6.96 -0.40 -6.18
C GLY A 118 -6.60 -0.39 -7.66
N THR A 119 -6.81 0.72 -8.34
CA THR A 119 -6.56 0.88 -9.79
C THR A 119 -5.32 1.70 -10.12
N TYR A 120 -4.81 2.49 -9.16
CA TYR A 120 -3.63 3.35 -9.32
C TYR A 120 -3.81 4.40 -10.43
N ASP A 121 -4.94 5.10 -10.41
CA ASP A 121 -5.20 6.26 -11.25
C ASP A 121 -4.87 7.55 -10.47
N PRO A 122 -3.72 8.21 -10.76
CA PRO A 122 -3.29 9.38 -10.02
C PRO A 122 -4.19 10.60 -10.25
N VAL A 123 -4.85 10.71 -11.41
CA VAL A 123 -5.71 11.86 -11.74
C VAL A 123 -7.02 11.74 -10.99
N MET A 124 -7.65 10.56 -11.05
CA MET A 124 -8.89 10.30 -10.33
C MET A 124 -8.66 10.28 -8.82
N SER A 125 -7.53 9.73 -8.36
CA SER A 125 -7.15 9.75 -6.94
C SER A 125 -7.02 11.19 -6.43
N ALA A 126 -6.30 12.08 -7.13
CA ALA A 126 -6.14 13.47 -6.71
C ALA A 126 -7.48 14.24 -6.68
N THR A 127 -8.34 13.98 -7.67
CA THR A 127 -9.68 14.57 -7.77
C THR A 127 -10.54 14.16 -6.57
N TRP A 128 -10.69 12.85 -6.34
CA TRP A 128 -11.50 12.34 -5.24
C TRP A 128 -10.90 12.60 -3.86
N ARG A 129 -9.57 12.65 -3.73
CA ARG A 129 -8.90 13.10 -2.50
C ARG A 129 -9.32 14.52 -2.14
N SER A 130 -9.33 15.43 -3.12
CA SER A 130 -9.72 16.83 -2.91
C SER A 130 -11.20 16.95 -2.54
N THR A 131 -12.07 16.17 -3.20
CA THR A 131 -13.50 16.11 -2.87
C THR A 131 -13.73 15.56 -1.48
N ALA A 132 -13.14 14.41 -1.14
CA ALA A 132 -13.26 13.79 0.18
C ALA A 132 -12.73 14.71 1.29
N ALA A 133 -11.61 15.39 1.06
CA ALA A 133 -11.06 16.35 2.02
C ALA A 133 -12.01 17.54 2.26
N SER A 134 -12.64 18.04 1.19
CA SER A 134 -13.62 19.13 1.25
C SER A 134 -14.92 18.73 1.95
N LEU A 135 -15.33 17.47 1.80
CA LEU A 135 -16.49 16.88 2.47
C LEU A 135 -16.22 16.52 3.94
N GLY A 136 -14.96 16.52 4.39
CA GLY A 136 -14.60 16.34 5.79
C GLY A 136 -13.88 15.03 6.12
N SER A 137 -13.44 14.26 5.13
CA SER A 137 -12.61 13.06 5.39
C SER A 137 -11.27 13.47 5.99
N GLU A 138 -11.07 13.09 7.25
CA GLU A 138 -9.85 13.36 8.01
C GLU A 138 -8.61 12.74 7.33
N ARG A 139 -8.74 11.51 6.81
CA ARG A 139 -7.68 10.85 6.05
C ARG A 139 -7.32 11.65 4.80
N ALA A 140 -8.31 12.03 4.00
CA ALA A 140 -8.08 12.75 2.76
C ALA A 140 -7.45 14.13 3.00
N GLN A 141 -7.84 14.81 4.09
CA GLN A 141 -7.23 16.08 4.52
C GLN A 141 -5.75 15.91 4.87
N CYS A 142 -5.39 14.86 5.61
CA CYS A 142 -3.99 14.56 5.93
C CYS A 142 -3.18 14.25 4.66
N ASP A 143 -3.71 13.39 3.78
CA ASP A 143 -3.02 13.01 2.55
C ASP A 143 -2.87 14.19 1.58
N LEU A 144 -3.85 15.09 1.53
CA LEU A 144 -3.77 16.33 0.75
C LEU A 144 -2.71 17.28 1.31
N ALA A 145 -2.61 17.40 2.65
CA ALA A 145 -1.56 18.19 3.29
C ALA A 145 -0.15 17.67 2.94
N VAL A 146 0.07 16.35 3.01
CA VAL A 146 1.35 15.73 2.61
C VAL A 146 1.64 15.99 1.13
N SER A 147 0.65 15.78 0.25
CA SER A 147 0.82 16.04 -1.18
C SER A 147 1.23 17.48 -1.50
N LEU A 148 0.76 18.46 -0.71
CA LEU A 148 1.13 19.87 -0.85
C LEU A 148 2.51 20.19 -0.26
N MET A 149 2.93 19.47 0.78
CA MET A 149 4.30 19.56 1.33
C MET A 149 5.35 19.02 0.37
N ASP A 150 5.00 17.99 -0.40
CA ASP A 150 5.90 17.32 -1.35
C ASP A 150 5.79 17.88 -2.79
N ALA A 151 4.83 18.79 -3.02
CA ALA A 151 4.69 19.47 -4.30
C ALA A 151 5.93 20.31 -4.64
N GLN A 152 6.15 20.56 -5.93
CA GLN A 152 7.27 21.37 -6.41
C GLN A 152 6.75 22.57 -7.23
N PRO A 153 6.76 23.80 -6.70
CA PRO A 153 7.20 24.18 -5.35
C PRO A 153 6.20 23.78 -4.25
N PRO A 154 6.64 23.58 -3.00
CA PRO A 154 5.77 23.16 -1.91
C PRO A 154 4.85 24.31 -1.46
N ASP A 155 3.56 23.99 -1.28
CA ASP A 155 2.56 24.92 -0.73
C ASP A 155 2.29 24.59 0.74
N LEU A 156 3.24 25.02 1.59
CA LEU A 156 3.16 24.81 3.03
C LEU A 156 1.99 25.58 3.69
N GLN A 157 1.50 26.67 3.08
CA GLN A 157 0.37 27.43 3.64
C GLN A 157 -0.94 26.66 3.44
N GLN A 158 -1.16 26.14 2.24
CA GLN A 158 -2.33 25.32 1.96
C GLN A 158 -2.25 23.97 2.67
N ALA A 159 -1.06 23.36 2.74
CA ALA A 159 -0.84 22.14 3.52
C ALA A 159 -1.24 22.34 4.99
N ARG A 160 -0.83 23.47 5.60
CA ARG A 160 -1.18 23.79 6.99
C ARG A 160 -2.68 23.87 7.19
N LEU A 161 -3.40 24.48 6.25
CA LEU A 161 -4.86 24.62 6.34
C LEU A 161 -5.53 23.26 6.46
N TRP A 162 -5.18 22.32 5.56
CA TRP A 162 -5.74 20.98 5.57
C TRP A 162 -5.34 20.16 6.80
N ALA A 163 -4.07 20.20 7.18
CA ALA A 163 -3.59 19.54 8.39
C ALA A 163 -4.27 20.08 9.67
N THR A 164 -4.51 21.40 9.73
CA THR A 164 -5.20 22.04 10.86
C THR A 164 -6.67 21.62 10.91
N THR A 165 -7.33 21.47 9.76
CA THR A 165 -8.71 20.98 9.70
C THR A 165 -8.79 19.55 10.22
N ALA A 166 -7.88 18.66 9.80
CA ALA A 166 -7.81 17.31 10.32
C ALA A 166 -7.53 17.29 11.84
N ALA A 167 -6.60 18.12 12.31
CA ALA A 167 -6.27 18.25 13.73
C ALA A 167 -7.47 18.71 14.58
N LYS A 168 -8.27 19.66 14.07
CA LYS A 168 -9.50 20.13 14.74
C LYS A 168 -10.55 19.03 14.89
N SER A 169 -10.58 18.08 13.97
CA SER A 169 -11.43 16.89 14.04
C SER A 169 -10.89 15.82 15.00
N GLY A 170 -9.75 16.07 15.66
CA GLY A 170 -9.12 15.13 16.61
C GLY A 170 -8.06 14.23 15.99
N SER A 171 -7.67 14.45 14.74
CA SER A 171 -6.63 13.65 14.08
C SER A 171 -5.27 13.80 14.75
N ALA A 172 -4.72 12.69 15.27
CA ALA A 172 -3.34 12.64 15.74
C ALA A 172 -2.35 12.95 14.61
N ARG A 173 -2.57 12.36 13.42
CA ARG A 173 -1.76 12.60 12.22
C ARG A 173 -1.83 14.05 11.76
N GLY A 174 -3.03 14.66 11.78
CA GLY A 174 -3.20 16.08 11.48
C GLY A 174 -2.40 16.98 12.42
N MET A 175 -2.41 16.69 13.72
CA MET A 175 -1.63 17.45 14.71
C MET A 175 -0.11 17.34 14.47
N GLU A 176 0.38 16.14 14.12
CA GLU A 176 1.78 15.93 13.76
C GLU A 176 2.17 16.70 12.50
N LEU A 177 1.34 16.62 11.45
CA LEU A 177 1.56 17.35 10.21
C LEU A 177 1.59 18.87 10.42
N VAL A 178 0.70 19.42 11.26
CA VAL A 178 0.74 20.85 11.61
C VAL A 178 2.09 21.24 12.21
N ARG A 179 2.62 20.45 13.15
CA ARG A 179 3.93 20.72 13.77
C ARG A 179 5.05 20.68 12.73
N GLU A 180 5.07 19.67 11.88
CA GLU A 180 6.09 19.54 10.84
C GLU A 180 6.05 20.71 9.84
N ILE A 181 4.86 21.11 9.42
CA ILE A 181 4.67 22.21 8.47
C ILE A 181 5.14 23.54 9.07
N GLU A 182 4.80 23.82 10.33
CA GLU A 182 5.26 25.02 11.04
C GLU A 182 6.79 25.05 11.17
N ASP A 183 7.42 23.92 11.49
CA ASP A 183 8.88 23.82 11.52
C ASP A 183 9.51 24.12 10.15
N ARG A 184 8.96 23.58 9.06
CA ARG A 184 9.45 23.85 7.70
C ARG A 184 9.26 25.33 7.31
N LEU A 185 8.15 25.95 7.70
CA LEU A 185 7.87 27.37 7.47
C LEU A 185 8.86 28.28 8.22
N GLN A 186 9.16 27.97 9.48
CA GLN A 186 10.13 28.74 10.28
C GLN A 186 11.53 28.68 9.68
N ARG A 187 12.01 27.49 9.26
CA ARG A 187 13.32 27.34 8.61
C ARG A 187 13.42 28.16 7.32
N ARG A 188 12.33 28.27 6.56
CA ARG A 188 12.29 29.04 5.31
C ARG A 188 12.32 30.56 5.54
N ASN A 189 11.77 31.03 6.66
CA ASN A 189 11.71 32.46 6.99
C ASN A 189 12.94 32.97 7.76
N GLY A 190 13.76 32.07 8.32
CA GLY A 190 14.92 32.39 9.14
C GLY A 190 16.28 32.33 8.43
N GLY A 191 16.31 32.05 7.13
CA GLY A 191 17.53 32.03 6.29
C GLY A 191 17.50 33.12 5.22
#